data_AF-A0A0C3J8F7-F1
#
_entry.id   AF-A0A0C3J8F7-F1
#
_cell.length_a   1.000
_cell.length_b   1.000
_cell.length_c   1.000
_cell.angle_alpha   90.00
_cell.angle_beta   90.00
_cell.angle_gamma   90.00
#
_symmetry.space_group_name_H-M   'P 1'
#
loop_
_entity.id
_entity.type
_entity.pdbx_description
1 polymer ?
#
loop_
_entity_poly.entity_id
_entity_poly.type
_entity_poly.pdbx_seq_one_letter_code
_entity_poly.pdbx_strand_id
1 'polypeptide(L)'
;CPLCRKPTADLHSHMGTHILCASQGVGETDLYSTVGQLFPCGFCGHSGHPDCVVKLKSTKCTKEINTCCIYQIPFKYGFGERGSTARPCCNVPVVCPLSVHCGHDTEFRDAVWHYNMEQHLSFFHPEYAHPGKVMGRHLPCHVFDILYITPTKEKKASVPAHPAFTLIAEKENYGDLAVSTGQKRKGSSTRAVAAEGSCSSGGK
;
A
#
# COMPACT_ATOMS: atom_id res chain seq x y z
N CYS A 1 -8.98 2.56 20.03
CA CYS A 1 -8.18 1.45 19.47
C CYS A 1 -8.63 0.13 20.11
N PRO A 2 -8.94 -0.94 19.35
CA PRO A 2 -9.33 -2.22 19.94
C PRO A 2 -8.22 -2.89 20.76
N LEU A 3 -6.95 -2.60 20.45
CA LEU A 3 -5.82 -3.22 21.15
C LEU A 3 -5.45 -2.53 22.46
N CYS A 4 -5.46 -1.19 22.54
CA CYS A 4 -5.00 -0.45 23.73
C CYS A 4 -6.09 0.41 24.40
N ARG A 5 -7.32 0.40 23.87
CA ARG A 5 -8.47 1.20 24.32
C ARG A 5 -8.29 2.73 24.34
N LYS A 6 -7.13 3.25 23.91
CA LYS A 6 -6.89 4.69 23.80
C LYS A 6 -7.76 5.29 22.66
N PRO A 7 -8.37 6.48 22.87
CA PRO A 7 -9.03 7.22 21.79
C PRO A 7 -7.97 7.73 20.81
N THR A 8 -8.29 7.72 19.52
CA THR A 8 -7.38 8.20 18.47
C THR A 8 -8.20 8.83 17.34
N ALA A 9 -7.71 9.93 16.80
CA ALA A 9 -8.32 10.59 15.64
C ALA A 9 -8.04 9.84 14.33
N ASP A 10 -6.93 9.09 14.25
CA ASP A 10 -6.53 8.29 13.10
C ASP A 10 -6.26 6.85 13.57
N LEU A 11 -7.32 6.02 13.55
CA LEU A 11 -7.23 4.63 13.99
C LEU A 11 -6.28 3.81 13.12
N HIS A 12 -6.23 4.08 11.81
CA HIS A 12 -5.39 3.33 10.87
C HIS A 12 -3.92 3.61 11.12
N SER A 13 -3.55 4.89 11.30
CA SER A 13 -2.17 5.22 11.64
C SER A 13 -1.75 4.66 12.99
N HIS A 14 -2.63 4.72 13.98
CA HIS A 14 -2.36 4.21 15.32
C HIS A 14 -2.24 2.68 15.33
N MET A 15 -3.10 1.96 14.61
CA MET A 15 -3.02 0.52 14.44
C MET A 15 -1.75 0.09 13.71
N GLY A 16 -1.34 0.86 12.68
CA GLY A 16 -0.09 0.63 11.96
C GLY A 16 1.14 0.68 12.87
N THR A 17 1.16 1.58 13.87
CA THR A 17 2.24 1.61 14.87
C THR A 17 2.28 0.31 15.68
N HIS A 18 1.15 -0.16 16.20
CA HIS A 18 1.10 -1.43 16.96
C HIS A 18 1.60 -2.62 16.13
N ILE A 19 1.15 -2.71 14.87
CA ILE A 19 1.56 -3.78 13.95
C ILE A 19 3.07 -3.71 13.67
N LEU A 20 3.62 -2.52 13.44
CA LEU A 20 5.04 -2.33 13.17
C LEU A 20 5.91 -2.63 14.42
N CYS A 21 5.46 -2.24 15.62
CA CYS A 21 6.12 -2.62 16.87
C CYS A 21 6.17 -4.15 17.01
N ALA A 22 5.03 -4.81 16.84
CA ALA A 22 4.92 -6.26 16.95
C ALA A 22 5.77 -7.00 15.91
N SER A 23 5.77 -6.55 14.64
CA SER A 23 6.57 -7.20 13.59
C SER A 23 8.07 -7.09 13.83
N GLN A 24 8.51 -6.10 14.60
CA GLN A 24 9.91 -5.91 15.00
C GLN A 24 10.22 -6.46 16.39
N GLY A 25 9.29 -7.20 17.02
CA GLY A 25 9.50 -7.76 18.36
C GLY A 25 9.56 -6.73 19.48
N VAL A 26 9.09 -5.49 19.24
CA VAL A 26 9.01 -4.44 20.25
C VAL A 26 7.75 -4.66 21.08
N GLY A 27 7.95 -5.07 22.33
CA GLY A 27 6.86 -5.25 23.29
C GLY A 27 6.23 -3.92 23.70
N GLU A 28 4.90 -3.87 23.66
CA GLU A 28 4.11 -2.73 24.15
C GLU A 28 3.40 -3.09 25.45
N THR A 29 3.64 -2.33 26.53
CA THR A 29 3.13 -2.63 27.88
C THR A 29 1.65 -2.28 28.08
N ASP A 30 1.12 -1.36 27.27
CA ASP A 30 -0.21 -0.77 27.47
C ASP A 30 -1.30 -1.42 26.60
N LEU A 31 -1.04 -2.62 26.06
CA LEU A 31 -2.01 -3.32 25.24
C LEU A 31 -3.00 -4.10 26.12
N TYR A 32 -4.28 -3.86 25.90
CA TYR A 32 -5.38 -4.67 26.41
C TYR A 32 -5.46 -6.03 25.68
N SER A 33 -5.11 -6.08 24.40
CA SER A 33 -5.00 -7.30 23.57
C SER A 33 -3.75 -7.24 22.72
N THR A 34 -3.05 -8.37 22.58
CA THR A 34 -1.83 -8.48 21.78
C THR A 34 -2.13 -8.37 20.29
N VAL A 35 -1.21 -7.78 19.53
CA VAL A 35 -1.23 -7.87 18.05
C VAL A 35 -1.13 -9.33 17.64
N GLY A 36 -1.92 -9.72 16.64
CA GLY A 36 -1.90 -11.05 16.07
C GLY A 36 -0.57 -11.35 15.39
N GLN A 37 -0.10 -12.60 15.55
CA GLN A 37 1.25 -13.00 15.11
C GLN A 37 1.34 -13.34 13.63
N LEU A 38 0.23 -13.67 12.97
CA LEU A 38 0.20 -14.14 11.58
C LEU A 38 -0.74 -13.27 10.76
N PHE A 39 -0.18 -12.41 9.91
CA PHE A 39 -0.93 -11.51 9.04
C PHE A 39 -1.96 -10.65 9.79
N PRO A 40 -1.55 -9.87 10.82
CA PRO A 40 -2.48 -9.04 11.57
C PRO A 40 -3.23 -8.06 10.67
N CYS A 41 -4.53 -7.90 10.89
CA CYS A 41 -5.37 -6.99 10.13
C CYS A 41 -4.95 -5.53 10.36
N GLY A 42 -4.74 -4.75 9.28
CA GLY A 42 -4.42 -3.32 9.37
C GLY A 42 -5.49 -2.44 10.05
N PHE A 43 -6.70 -2.96 10.28
CA PHE A 43 -7.77 -2.23 10.97
C PHE A 43 -7.91 -2.59 12.45
N CYS A 44 -7.82 -3.88 12.80
CA CYS A 44 -8.07 -4.35 14.17
C CYS A 44 -6.85 -4.94 14.88
N GLY A 45 -5.78 -5.24 14.13
CA GLY A 45 -4.54 -5.82 14.64
C GLY A 45 -4.60 -7.31 14.97
N HIS A 46 -5.77 -7.95 14.90
CA HIS A 46 -5.92 -9.40 15.13
C HIS A 46 -5.62 -10.20 13.86
N SER A 47 -5.30 -11.49 14.05
CA SER A 47 -4.96 -12.46 13.00
C SER A 47 -6.03 -13.53 12.84
N GLY A 48 -6.11 -14.16 11.66
CA GLY A 48 -6.88 -15.40 11.44
C GLY A 48 -8.40 -15.23 11.37
N HIS A 49 -8.94 -14.02 11.49
CA HIS A 49 -10.38 -13.79 11.36
C HIS A 49 -10.80 -13.72 9.88
N PRO A 50 -11.80 -14.49 9.41
CA PRO A 50 -12.22 -14.48 8.01
C PRO A 50 -12.67 -13.08 7.54
N ASP A 51 -13.39 -12.35 8.40
CA ASP A 51 -13.81 -10.97 8.08
C ASP A 51 -12.64 -9.99 7.89
N CYS A 52 -11.45 -10.32 8.41
CA CYS A 52 -10.26 -9.49 8.27
C CYS A 52 -9.46 -9.74 6.99
N VAL A 53 -9.88 -10.71 6.17
CA VAL A 53 -9.33 -10.88 4.82
C VAL A 53 -9.52 -9.58 4.05
N VAL A 54 -8.47 -9.16 3.35
CA VAL A 54 -8.47 -7.92 2.59
C VAL A 54 -8.24 -8.22 1.12
N LYS A 55 -9.09 -7.65 0.28
CA LYS A 55 -8.96 -7.69 -1.17
C LYS A 55 -8.76 -6.29 -1.71
N LEU A 56 -7.99 -6.18 -2.78
CA LEU A 56 -7.71 -4.93 -3.45
C LEU A 56 -8.09 -5.06 -4.93
N LYS A 57 -8.88 -4.09 -5.41
CA LYS A 57 -9.12 -3.87 -6.83
C LYS A 57 -8.41 -2.60 -7.24
N SER A 58 -7.53 -2.70 -8.23
CA SER A 58 -6.73 -1.57 -8.73
C SER A 58 -7.13 -1.24 -10.16
N THR A 59 -7.68 -0.05 -10.38
CA THR A 59 -7.89 0.50 -11.72
C THR A 59 -6.82 1.55 -12.03
N LYS A 60 -6.81 2.07 -13.27
CA LYS A 60 -5.92 3.18 -13.65
C LYS A 60 -6.10 4.42 -12.78
N CYS A 61 -7.28 4.64 -12.21
CA CYS A 61 -7.64 5.87 -11.51
C CYS A 61 -7.88 5.66 -10.01
N THR A 62 -8.29 4.47 -9.60
CA THR A 62 -8.79 4.21 -8.24
C THR A 62 -8.27 2.89 -7.70
N LYS A 63 -8.11 2.84 -6.38
CA LYS A 63 -7.85 1.62 -5.64
C LYS A 63 -8.98 1.43 -4.63
N GLU A 64 -9.63 0.28 -4.69
CA GLU A 64 -10.79 -0.06 -3.87
C GLU A 64 -10.43 -1.24 -2.97
N ILE A 65 -10.69 -1.08 -1.68
CA ILE A 65 -10.41 -2.08 -0.65
C ILE A 65 -11.73 -2.74 -0.26
N ASN A 66 -11.75 -4.07 -0.25
CA ASN A 66 -12.87 -4.86 0.25
C ASN A 66 -12.41 -5.70 1.45
N THR A 67 -13.12 -5.56 2.57
CA THR A 67 -12.95 -6.34 3.79
C THR A 67 -14.26 -6.29 4.58
N CYS A 68 -14.48 -7.25 5.49
CA CYS A 68 -15.66 -7.26 6.37
C CYS A 68 -15.29 -6.91 7.82
N CYS A 69 -14.05 -6.45 8.07
CA CYS A 69 -13.58 -6.14 9.41
C CYS A 69 -14.45 -5.06 10.05
N ILE A 70 -15.00 -5.34 11.24
CA ILE A 70 -15.88 -4.40 11.98
C ILE A 70 -15.19 -3.07 12.34
N TYR A 71 -13.85 -3.05 12.31
CA TYR A 71 -13.03 -1.86 12.56
C TYR A 71 -12.58 -1.15 11.29
N GLN A 72 -13.09 -1.58 10.12
CA GLN A 72 -12.80 -0.90 8.86
C GLN A 72 -13.18 0.57 8.96
N ILE A 73 -12.23 1.43 8.63
CA ILE A 73 -12.47 2.86 8.48
C ILE A 73 -12.21 3.28 7.02
N PRO A 74 -13.01 4.18 6.45
CA PRO A 74 -12.73 4.74 5.14
C PRO A 74 -11.40 5.50 5.17
N PHE A 75 -10.47 5.17 4.26
CA PHE A 75 -9.28 5.98 4.06
C PHE A 75 -8.92 6.10 2.57
N LYS A 76 -8.28 7.22 2.22
CA LYS A 76 -7.85 7.50 0.85
C LYS A 76 -6.51 6.81 0.59
N TYR A 77 -6.53 5.78 -0.26
CA TYR A 77 -5.36 4.95 -0.56
C TYR A 77 -4.11 5.75 -0.93
N GLY A 78 -4.23 6.74 -1.83
CA GLY A 78 -3.07 7.51 -2.33
C GLY A 78 -2.33 8.33 -1.27
N PHE A 79 -2.94 8.58 -0.11
CA PHE A 79 -2.23 9.18 1.04
C PHE A 79 -1.51 8.12 1.88
N GLY A 80 -2.13 6.95 2.06
CA GLY A 80 -1.52 5.84 2.79
C GLY A 80 -0.31 5.25 2.06
N GLU A 81 -0.34 5.16 0.73
CA GLU A 81 0.75 4.56 -0.06
C GLU A 81 2.09 5.31 0.11
N ARG A 82 2.08 6.64 0.01
CA ARG A 82 3.29 7.45 0.16
C ARG A 82 3.65 7.68 1.62
N GLY A 83 2.64 7.87 2.45
CA GLY A 83 2.78 8.46 3.78
C GLY A 83 3.16 9.93 3.68
N SER A 84 3.09 10.61 4.81
CA SER A 84 3.54 11.99 4.94
C SER A 84 4.11 12.23 6.33
N THR A 85 4.70 13.41 6.54
CA THR A 85 5.14 13.80 7.88
C THR A 85 3.97 13.82 8.88
N ALA A 86 2.79 14.24 8.44
CA ALA A 86 1.59 14.30 9.27
C ALA A 86 0.92 12.92 9.45
N ARG A 87 1.03 12.03 8.46
CA ARG A 87 0.43 10.70 8.45
C ARG A 87 1.49 9.66 8.03
N PRO A 88 2.35 9.22 8.95
CA PRO A 88 3.52 8.41 8.60
C PRO A 88 3.19 6.96 8.29
N CYS A 89 2.03 6.47 8.73
CA CYS A 89 1.61 5.09 8.48
C CYS A 89 1.40 4.85 6.98
N CYS A 90 2.08 3.81 6.48
CA CYS A 90 1.92 3.33 5.11
C CYS A 90 1.42 1.89 5.07
N ASN A 91 0.76 1.45 6.13
CA ASN A 91 0.22 0.11 6.21
C ASN A 91 -1.04 -0.01 5.34
N VAL A 92 -0.89 -0.03 4.03
CA VAL A 92 -2.00 -0.19 3.08
C VAL A 92 -2.01 -1.61 2.52
N PRO A 93 -3.17 -2.15 2.11
CA PRO A 93 -3.22 -3.44 1.42
C PRO A 93 -2.54 -3.32 0.07
N VAL A 94 -1.68 -4.26 -0.26
CA VAL A 94 -0.94 -4.34 -1.52
C VAL A 94 -1.09 -5.73 -2.12
N VAL A 95 -1.23 -5.81 -3.44
CA VAL A 95 -1.22 -7.09 -4.15
C VAL A 95 0.23 -7.53 -4.31
N CYS A 96 0.56 -8.74 -3.86
CA CYS A 96 1.90 -9.27 -4.03
C CYS A 96 2.17 -9.56 -5.53
N PRO A 97 3.19 -8.95 -6.15
CA PRO A 97 3.48 -9.16 -7.57
C PRO A 97 4.15 -10.51 -7.88
N LEU A 98 4.63 -11.23 -6.86
CA LEU A 98 5.18 -12.58 -7.01
C LEU A 98 4.10 -13.67 -7.00
N SER A 99 2.93 -13.38 -6.42
CA SER A 99 1.83 -14.34 -6.37
C SER A 99 1.17 -14.45 -7.74
N VAL A 100 0.82 -15.69 -8.14
CA VAL A 100 0.00 -15.93 -9.34
C VAL A 100 -1.42 -15.49 -9.04
N HIS A 101 -1.90 -14.50 -9.79
CA HIS A 101 -3.29 -14.04 -9.71
C HIS A 101 -4.04 -14.46 -10.96
N CYS A 102 -5.15 -15.17 -10.79
CA CYS A 102 -6.08 -15.42 -11.88
C CYS A 102 -7.03 -14.21 -12.03
N GLY A 103 -7.47 -13.94 -13.26
CA GLY A 103 -8.48 -12.90 -13.54
C GLY A 103 -7.93 -11.58 -14.04
N HIS A 104 -8.83 -10.66 -14.35
CA HIS A 104 -8.51 -9.36 -14.95
C HIS A 104 -8.01 -8.36 -13.89
N ASP A 105 -7.28 -7.32 -14.32
CA ASP A 105 -6.80 -6.25 -13.42
C ASP A 105 -7.95 -5.47 -12.74
N THR A 106 -9.16 -5.56 -13.29
CA THR A 106 -10.36 -4.92 -12.78
C THR A 106 -11.10 -5.73 -11.70
N GLU A 107 -10.60 -6.91 -11.34
CA GLU A 107 -11.19 -7.77 -10.33
C GLU A 107 -10.54 -7.56 -8.95
N PHE A 108 -11.25 -7.98 -7.91
CA PHE A 108 -10.70 -7.99 -6.56
C PHE A 108 -9.71 -9.13 -6.42
N ARG A 109 -8.47 -8.79 -6.02
CA ARG A 109 -7.41 -9.76 -5.75
C ARG A 109 -7.10 -9.81 -4.26
N ASP A 110 -6.63 -10.96 -3.79
CA ASP A 110 -6.14 -11.06 -2.43
C ASP A 110 -4.95 -10.11 -2.23
N ALA A 111 -5.01 -9.37 -1.13
CA ALA A 111 -4.02 -8.37 -0.79
C ALA A 111 -3.44 -8.65 0.60
N VAL A 112 -2.23 -8.14 0.80
CA VAL A 112 -1.51 -8.25 2.06
C VAL A 112 -1.28 -6.84 2.58
N TRP A 113 -1.47 -6.63 3.88
CA TRP A 113 -1.08 -5.36 4.49
C TRP A 113 0.42 -5.13 4.32
N HIS A 114 0.84 -3.95 3.90
CA HIS A 114 2.24 -3.64 3.58
C HIS A 114 3.21 -4.06 4.71
N TYR A 115 2.89 -3.80 5.98
CA TYR A 115 3.75 -4.20 7.10
C TYR A 115 3.82 -5.72 7.34
N ASN A 116 2.92 -6.49 6.74
CA ASN A 116 2.92 -7.96 6.79
C ASN A 116 3.62 -8.60 5.59
N MET A 117 4.13 -7.82 4.63
CA MET A 117 4.62 -8.39 3.39
C MET A 117 5.93 -9.18 3.55
N GLU A 118 6.78 -8.84 4.51
CA GLU A 118 7.93 -9.70 4.83
C GLU A 118 7.51 -11.09 5.33
N GLN A 119 6.51 -11.14 6.22
CA GLN A 119 5.94 -12.40 6.65
C GLN A 119 5.31 -13.15 5.47
N HIS A 120 4.65 -12.44 4.55
CA HIS A 120 4.11 -13.04 3.32
C HIS A 120 5.21 -13.69 2.48
N LEU A 121 6.35 -13.02 2.30
CA LEU A 121 7.49 -13.62 1.60
C LEU A 121 7.98 -14.89 2.29
N SER A 122 8.08 -14.88 3.63
CA SER A 122 8.53 -16.04 4.39
C SER A 122 7.67 -17.28 4.18
N PHE A 123 6.34 -17.10 4.06
CA PHE A 123 5.37 -18.20 3.95
C PHE A 123 5.10 -18.61 2.51
N PHE A 124 4.94 -17.65 1.60
CA PHE A 124 4.42 -17.91 0.25
C PHE A 124 5.48 -17.81 -0.84
N HIS A 125 6.61 -17.16 -0.56
CA HIS A 125 7.72 -16.97 -1.50
C HIS A 125 9.07 -17.29 -0.84
N PRO A 126 9.20 -18.46 -0.18
CA PRO A 126 10.38 -18.79 0.62
C PRO A 126 11.66 -18.88 -0.22
N GLU A 127 11.59 -18.95 -1.53
CA GLU A 127 12.73 -18.97 -2.42
C GLU A 127 13.49 -17.63 -2.48
N TYR A 128 12.89 -16.51 -2.06
CA TYR A 128 13.51 -15.18 -2.10
C TYR A 128 14.16 -14.80 -0.77
N ALA A 129 15.29 -14.09 -0.86
CA ALA A 129 15.96 -13.52 0.30
C ALA A 129 15.26 -12.24 0.79
N HIS A 130 15.21 -12.06 2.11
CA HIS A 130 14.67 -10.88 2.79
C HIS A 130 15.31 -10.76 4.19
N PRO A 131 15.07 -9.71 4.99
CA PRO A 131 15.73 -9.49 6.28
C PRO A 131 15.68 -10.68 7.25
N GLY A 132 14.54 -11.36 7.36
CA GLY A 132 14.38 -12.60 8.12
C GLY A 132 14.99 -13.86 7.49
N LYS A 133 15.40 -13.80 6.22
CA LYS A 133 16.01 -14.92 5.47
C LYS A 133 17.08 -14.43 4.49
N VAL A 134 18.32 -14.39 4.95
CA VAL A 134 19.44 -13.86 4.16
C VAL A 134 19.87 -14.74 2.98
N MET A 135 19.45 -16.01 2.94
CA MET A 135 19.76 -16.96 1.86
C MET A 135 18.55 -17.13 0.94
N GLY A 136 18.76 -16.98 -0.37
CA GLY A 136 17.70 -17.17 -1.36
C GLY A 136 18.03 -16.50 -2.69
N ARG A 137 17.05 -16.48 -3.59
CA ARG A 137 17.08 -15.71 -4.83
C ARG A 137 17.02 -14.23 -4.53
N HIS A 138 17.59 -13.43 -5.43
CA HIS A 138 17.50 -11.98 -5.35
C HIS A 138 16.05 -11.54 -5.47
N LEU A 139 15.62 -10.68 -4.54
CA LEU A 139 14.28 -10.12 -4.55
C LEU A 139 14.17 -9.10 -5.71
N PRO A 140 13.17 -9.20 -6.61
CA PRO A 140 13.00 -8.25 -7.68
C PRO A 140 12.83 -6.81 -7.14
N CYS A 141 13.47 -5.84 -7.79
CA CYS A 141 13.49 -4.45 -7.31
C CYS A 141 12.08 -3.85 -7.10
N HIS A 142 11.14 -4.17 -7.98
CA HIS A 142 9.76 -3.69 -7.88
C HIS A 142 8.99 -4.31 -6.69
N VAL A 143 9.39 -5.50 -6.22
CA VAL A 143 8.85 -6.08 -4.98
C VAL A 143 9.45 -5.36 -3.78
N PHE A 144 10.76 -5.08 -3.81
CA PHE A 144 11.44 -4.31 -2.77
C PHE A 144 10.82 -2.91 -2.59
N ASP A 145 10.48 -2.22 -3.68
CA ASP A 145 9.83 -0.89 -3.62
C ASP A 145 8.50 -0.93 -2.86
N ILE A 146 7.78 -2.07 -2.91
CA ILE A 146 6.53 -2.28 -2.17
C ILE A 146 6.78 -2.59 -0.70
N LEU A 147 7.91 -3.22 -0.35
CA LEU A 147 8.28 -3.62 1.01
C LEU A 147 8.92 -2.50 1.82
N TYR A 148 9.52 -1.53 1.14
CA TYR A 148 10.46 -0.63 1.78
C TYR A 148 9.77 0.31 2.78
N ILE A 149 10.02 0.05 4.06
CA ILE A 149 9.67 0.94 5.17
C ILE A 149 10.84 1.92 5.35
N THR A 150 10.55 3.22 5.24
CA THR A 150 11.60 4.23 5.35
C THR A 150 12.07 4.39 6.80
N PRO A 151 13.37 4.64 7.06
CA PRO A 151 13.88 4.85 8.42
C PRO A 151 13.17 5.96 9.20
N THR A 152 12.69 6.99 8.50
CA THR A 152 11.89 8.07 9.11
C THR A 152 10.58 7.56 9.71
N LYS A 153 9.95 6.53 9.11
CA LYS A 153 8.70 5.93 9.62
C LYS A 153 9.00 5.08 10.86
N GLU A 154 10.06 4.29 10.83
CA GLU A 154 10.51 3.47 11.96
C GLU A 154 10.82 4.34 13.18
N LYS A 155 11.62 5.39 12.97
CA LYS A 155 11.94 6.37 14.01
C LYS A 155 10.69 6.99 14.64
N LYS A 156 9.66 7.29 13.84
CA LYS A 156 8.40 7.85 14.34
C LYS A 156 7.54 6.84 15.10
N ALA A 157 7.62 5.57 14.74
CA ALA A 157 6.97 4.49 15.49
C ALA A 157 7.78 4.09 16.74
N SER A 158 8.95 4.71 16.97
CA SER A 158 9.87 4.36 18.06
C SER A 158 10.31 2.88 18.01
N VAL A 159 10.38 2.32 16.80
CA VAL A 159 10.87 0.97 16.58
C VAL A 159 12.35 1.01 16.12
N PRO A 160 13.15 -0.03 16.38
CA PRO A 160 14.51 -0.14 15.87
C PRO A 160 14.58 0.00 14.34
N ALA A 161 15.77 0.33 13.83
CA ALA A 161 15.98 0.29 12.38
C ALA A 161 15.84 -1.16 11.89
N HIS A 162 15.02 -1.37 10.86
CA HIS A 162 14.86 -2.69 10.29
C HIS A 162 16.13 -3.13 9.55
N PRO A 163 16.51 -4.42 9.61
CA PRO A 163 17.67 -4.88 8.85
C PRO A 163 17.46 -4.64 7.35
N ALA A 164 18.52 -4.23 6.67
CA ALA A 164 18.49 -3.91 5.26
C ALA A 164 18.29 -5.19 4.41
N PHE A 165 17.61 -5.04 3.27
CA PHE A 165 17.56 -6.08 2.25
C PHE A 165 18.94 -6.18 1.59
N THR A 166 19.55 -7.37 1.62
CA THR A 166 20.93 -7.59 1.15
C THR A 166 21.03 -8.09 -0.28
N LEU A 167 20.01 -8.79 -0.78
CA LEU A 167 20.00 -9.41 -2.10
C LEU A 167 18.83 -8.89 -2.94
N ILE A 168 18.96 -7.65 -3.41
CA ILE A 168 17.99 -7.03 -4.33
C ILE A 168 18.51 -7.27 -5.76
N ALA A 169 17.65 -7.72 -6.66
CA ALA A 169 17.99 -7.84 -8.07
C ALA A 169 18.21 -6.44 -8.66
N GLU A 170 19.25 -6.28 -9.46
CA GLU A 170 19.44 -5.03 -10.20
C GLU A 170 18.22 -4.76 -11.05
N LYS A 171 17.86 -3.49 -11.17
CA LYS A 171 16.79 -3.08 -12.07
C LYS A 171 17.24 -3.43 -13.47
N GLU A 172 16.72 -4.53 -14.02
CA GLU A 172 16.93 -4.88 -15.42
C GLU A 172 16.57 -3.62 -16.23
N ASN A 173 17.55 -3.09 -16.95
CA ASN A 173 17.32 -2.02 -17.91
C ASN A 173 16.43 -2.61 -19.01
N TYR A 174 15.11 -2.63 -18.79
CA TYR A 174 14.11 -2.80 -19.83
C TYR A 174 14.13 -1.56 -20.72
N GLY A 175 15.26 -1.34 -21.41
CA GLY A 175 15.35 -0.51 -22.58
C GLY A 175 14.85 -1.31 -23.79
N ASP A 176 13.98 -0.68 -24.58
CA ASP A 176 13.76 -0.99 -26.00
C ASP A 176 13.05 -2.29 -26.40
N LEU A 177 11.92 -2.59 -25.76
CA LEU A 177 10.80 -3.29 -26.44
C LEU A 177 9.50 -2.47 -26.39
N ALA A 178 9.61 -1.16 -26.58
CA ALA A 178 8.49 -0.37 -27.05
C ALA A 178 8.45 -0.47 -28.58
N VAL A 179 7.63 -1.39 -29.07
CA VAL A 179 7.23 -1.53 -30.46
C VAL A 179 6.90 -0.16 -31.05
N SER A 180 7.68 0.20 -32.07
CA SER A 180 7.36 1.22 -33.05
C SER A 180 6.01 0.90 -33.72
N THR A 181 4.95 1.53 -33.27
CA THR A 181 3.72 1.70 -34.06
C THR A 181 3.09 3.05 -33.75
N GLY A 182 3.08 3.94 -34.75
CA GLY A 182 2.17 5.09 -34.73
C GLY A 182 2.76 6.43 -35.19
N GLN A 183 3.30 6.49 -36.41
CA GLN A 183 3.42 7.77 -37.11
C GLN A 183 2.04 8.41 -37.36
N LYS A 184 1.87 9.62 -36.82
CA LYS A 184 1.47 10.86 -37.55
C LYS A 184 0.08 10.89 -38.23
N ARG A 185 -0.85 11.65 -37.64
CA ARG A 185 -1.68 12.60 -38.41
C ARG A 185 -1.81 13.94 -37.66
N LYS A 186 -1.31 14.97 -38.34
CA LYS A 186 -1.30 16.38 -37.97
C LYS A 186 -2.63 16.98 -38.45
N GLY A 187 -3.56 17.24 -37.55
CA GLY A 187 -4.81 17.94 -37.85
C GLY A 187 -4.59 19.45 -37.76
N SER A 188 -4.79 20.16 -38.87
CA SER A 188 -4.71 21.61 -38.97
C SER A 188 -5.88 22.27 -38.24
N SER A 189 -5.57 23.19 -37.33
CA SER A 189 -6.55 24.06 -36.68
C SER A 189 -6.81 25.28 -37.57
N THR A 190 -7.96 25.31 -38.23
CA THR A 190 -8.49 26.52 -38.89
C THR A 190 -9.33 27.33 -37.91
N ARG A 191 -8.96 28.61 -37.83
CA ARG A 191 -9.58 29.69 -37.08
C ARG A 191 -10.95 30.05 -37.68
N ALA A 192 -11.97 30.26 -36.86
CA ALA A 192 -13.17 31.00 -37.25
C ALA A 192 -13.59 31.94 -36.10
N VAL A 193 -14.13 33.09 -36.50
CA VAL A 193 -14.27 34.34 -35.77
C VAL A 193 -15.76 34.66 -35.58
N ALA A 194 -16.06 35.48 -34.56
CA ALA A 194 -17.30 36.24 -34.30
C ALA A 194 -18.45 35.44 -33.64
N ALA A 195 -19.29 35.99 -32.76
CA ALA A 195 -19.60 37.40 -32.49
C ALA A 195 -20.04 37.62 -31.03
N GLU A 196 -19.84 38.85 -30.56
CA GLU A 196 -20.40 39.45 -29.35
C GLU A 196 -21.92 39.65 -29.44
N GLY A 197 -22.59 39.71 -28.27
CA GLY A 197 -23.99 40.12 -28.17
C GLY A 197 -24.44 40.27 -26.72
N SER A 198 -24.25 41.48 -26.18
CA SER A 198 -24.58 41.95 -24.84
C SER A 198 -26.03 41.74 -24.40
N CYS A 199 -26.23 41.45 -23.11
CA CYS A 199 -27.50 41.65 -22.41
C CYS A 199 -27.38 42.86 -21.46
N SER A 200 -28.17 43.90 -21.74
CA SER A 200 -28.37 45.05 -20.85
C SER A 200 -29.78 45.02 -20.25
N SER A 201 -29.82 45.08 -18.93
CA SER A 201 -30.75 45.73 -17.98
C SER A 201 -32.08 46.38 -18.42
N GLY A 202 -33.08 46.26 -17.53
CA GLY A 202 -34.21 47.19 -17.29
C GLY A 202 -35.57 46.50 -17.44
N GLY A 203 -36.49 46.46 -16.47
CA GLY A 203 -36.81 47.42 -15.42
C GLY A 203 -38.14 48.11 -15.76
N LYS A 204 -39.25 47.61 -15.22
CA LYS A 204 -40.45 48.34 -14.77
C LYS A 204 -41.41 47.36 -14.08
#